data_AF-A0A962M6X0-F1
#
_entry.id   AF-A0A962M6X0-F1
#
_cell.length_a   1.000
_cell.length_b   1.000
_cell.length_c   1.000
_cell.angle_alpha   90.00
_cell.angle_beta   90.00
_cell.angle_gamma   90.00
#
_symmetry.space_group_name_H-M   'P 1'
#
loop_
_entity.id
_entity.type
_entity.pdbx_description
1 polymer ?
#
loop_
_entity_poly.entity_id
_entity_poly.type
_entity_poly.pdbx_seq_one_letter_code
_entity_poly.pdbx_strand_id
1 'polypeptide(L)'
;MTGVLVRSTGVKRDLRLCKNYSYSSYNHFFFKSFLGVNGDTYDRYLIRMLEMGESLTLVNKTIKKLLYKQNYKNTDLVIKDLFLKKSQTQYSSMEDLINHFIQ
;
A
#
# COMPACT_ATOMS: atom_id res chain seq x y z
N MET A 1 -10.43 -0.39 -21.13
CA MET A 1 -10.17 -1.54 -20.22
C MET A 1 -8.99 -1.21 -19.31
N THR A 2 -8.96 -1.72 -18.07
CA THR A 2 -7.88 -1.46 -17.08
C THR A 2 -7.55 -2.70 -16.25
N GLY A 3 -6.40 -2.69 -15.57
CA GLY A 3 -6.01 -3.74 -14.61
C GLY A 3 -5.78 -5.11 -15.27
N VAL A 4 -6.27 -6.17 -14.62
CA VAL A 4 -6.12 -7.57 -15.06
C VAL A 4 -6.68 -7.78 -16.49
N LEU A 5 -7.74 -7.06 -16.87
CA LEU A 5 -8.35 -7.16 -18.20
C LEU A 5 -7.37 -6.77 -19.32
N VAL A 6 -6.50 -5.80 -19.07
CA VAL A 6 -5.48 -5.36 -20.04
C VAL A 6 -4.25 -6.26 -19.97
N ARG A 7 -3.89 -6.73 -18.77
CA ARG A 7 -2.75 -7.64 -18.60
C ARG A 7 -3.00 -9.02 -19.18
N SER A 8 -4.25 -9.51 -19.20
CA SER A 8 -4.57 -10.80 -19.80
C SER A 8 -4.32 -10.84 -21.31
N THR A 9 -4.36 -9.69 -22.00
CA THR A 9 -4.08 -9.59 -23.44
C THR A 9 -2.61 -9.30 -23.74
N GLY A 10 -1.70 -9.56 -22.79
CA GLY A 10 -0.26 -9.32 -22.93
C GLY A 10 0.19 -7.86 -22.76
N VAL A 11 -0.71 -6.92 -22.52
CA VAL A 11 -0.34 -5.49 -22.38
C VAL A 11 0.19 -5.22 -20.98
N LYS A 12 1.46 -4.81 -20.88
CA LYS A 12 2.16 -4.51 -19.62
C LYS A 12 1.70 -3.20 -18.99
N ARG A 13 0.54 -3.24 -18.32
CA ARG A 13 -0.04 -2.11 -17.57
C ARG A 13 -0.29 -2.47 -16.10
N ASP A 14 0.61 -2.00 -15.24
CA ASP A 14 0.46 -2.04 -13.77
C ASP A 14 0.96 -0.72 -13.16
N LEU A 15 0.05 0.03 -12.54
CA LEU A 15 0.35 1.35 -11.97
C LEU A 15 1.39 1.30 -10.85
N ARG A 16 1.45 0.17 -10.13
CA ARG A 16 2.36 -0.02 -9.00
C ARG A 16 3.83 -0.13 -9.44
N LEU A 17 4.08 -0.51 -10.69
CA LEU A 17 5.43 -0.61 -11.28
C LEU A 17 5.81 0.62 -12.11
N CYS A 18 4.84 1.49 -12.43
CA CYS A 18 5.10 2.70 -13.20
C CYS A 18 5.79 3.75 -12.32
N LYS A 19 7.09 4.02 -12.56
CA LYS A 19 7.89 4.97 -11.77
C LYS A 19 7.22 6.35 -11.60
N ASN A 20 6.54 6.84 -12.64
CA ASN A 20 5.90 8.16 -12.65
C ASN A 20 4.52 8.19 -11.98
N TYR A 21 3.85 7.04 -11.82
CA TYR A 21 2.47 6.94 -11.29
C TYR A 21 2.36 6.09 -10.02
N SER A 22 3.48 5.54 -9.54
CA SER A 22 3.51 4.72 -8.34
C SER A 22 3.16 5.57 -7.12
N TYR A 23 2.22 5.08 -6.34
CA TYR A 23 1.76 5.66 -5.08
C TYR A 23 2.34 4.88 -3.89
N SER A 24 2.12 5.38 -2.67
CA SER A 24 2.35 4.67 -1.40
C SER A 24 3.67 3.88 -1.32
N SER A 25 4.75 4.40 -1.88
CA SER A 25 6.08 3.76 -1.84
C SER A 25 6.16 2.38 -2.50
N TYR A 26 5.25 2.04 -3.44
CA TYR A 26 5.34 0.76 -4.19
C TYR A 26 6.65 0.62 -4.96
N ASN A 27 7.25 1.74 -5.40
CA ASN A 27 8.60 1.80 -5.99
C ASN A 27 9.71 1.20 -5.12
N HIS A 28 9.52 1.09 -3.79
CA HIS A 28 10.52 0.51 -2.88
C HIS A 28 10.37 -1.00 -2.68
N PHE A 29 9.35 -1.61 -3.28
CA PHE A 29 9.13 -3.04 -3.20
C PHE A 29 9.50 -3.73 -4.50
N PHE A 30 10.14 -4.89 -4.38
CA PHE A 30 10.40 -5.78 -5.50
C PHE A 30 9.32 -6.86 -5.55
N PHE A 31 8.43 -6.73 -6.53
CA PHE A 31 7.39 -7.70 -6.83
C PHE A 31 7.21 -7.92 -8.33
N LYS A 32 6.60 -9.05 -8.69
CA LYS A 32 6.33 -9.43 -10.08
C LYS A 32 4.89 -9.06 -10.47
N SER A 33 4.72 -8.65 -11.73
CA SER A 33 3.40 -8.47 -12.35
C SER A 33 3.24 -9.50 -13.46
N PHE A 34 2.06 -10.11 -13.54
CA PHE A 34 1.79 -11.25 -14.43
C PHE A 34 1.02 -10.79 -15.67
N LEU A 35 1.32 -11.44 -16.80
CA LEU A 35 0.73 -11.16 -18.10
C LEU A 35 0.13 -12.46 -18.65
N GLY A 36 -1.03 -12.33 -19.29
CA GLY A 36 -1.66 -13.40 -20.07
C GLY A 36 -1.27 -13.29 -21.53
N VAL A 37 -1.66 -14.28 -22.32
CA VAL A 37 -1.35 -14.35 -23.76
C VAL A 37 -2.63 -14.34 -24.58
N ASN A 38 -3.64 -15.08 -24.13
CA ASN A 38 -4.86 -15.34 -24.89
C ASN A 38 -5.94 -14.30 -24.61
N GLY A 39 -5.92 -13.66 -23.44
CA GLY A 39 -6.92 -12.66 -23.06
C GLY A 39 -8.27 -13.24 -22.64
N ASP A 40 -8.33 -14.55 -22.40
CA ASP A 40 -9.55 -15.26 -22.01
C ASP A 40 -9.86 -15.13 -20.51
N THR A 41 -10.96 -15.75 -20.08
CA THR A 41 -11.35 -15.79 -18.66
C THR A 41 -10.34 -16.57 -17.81
N TYR A 42 -9.67 -17.57 -18.39
CA TYR A 42 -8.73 -18.41 -17.70
C TYR A 42 -7.43 -17.67 -17.36
N ASP A 43 -6.87 -16.91 -18.28
CA ASP A 43 -5.72 -16.02 -18.04
C ASP A 43 -6.03 -15.02 -16.92
N ARG A 44 -7.24 -14.45 -16.93
CA ARG A 44 -7.68 -13.50 -15.88
C ARG A 44 -7.84 -14.17 -14.52
N TYR A 45 -8.19 -15.45 -14.49
CA TYR A 45 -8.24 -16.24 -13.24
C TYR A 45 -6.82 -16.51 -12.74
N LEU A 46 -5.93 -17.02 -13.60
CA LEU A 46 -4.55 -17.31 -13.25
C LEU A 46 -3.78 -16.08 -12.75
N ILE A 47 -3.89 -14.95 -13.45
CA ILE A 47 -3.26 -13.69 -13.03
C ILE A 47 -3.71 -13.30 -11.62
N ARG A 48 -5.01 -13.43 -11.30
CA ARG A 48 -5.51 -13.09 -9.95
C ARG A 48 -4.95 -14.02 -8.89
N MET A 49 -4.92 -15.33 -9.15
CA MET A 49 -4.35 -16.29 -8.20
C MET A 49 -2.87 -16.02 -7.92
N LEU A 50 -2.10 -15.70 -8.96
CA LEU A 50 -0.69 -15.34 -8.83
C LEU A 50 -0.50 -14.00 -8.09
N GLU A 51 -1.35 -13.00 -8.35
CA GLU A 51 -1.32 -11.72 -7.65
C GLU A 51 -1.67 -11.83 -6.17
N MET A 52 -2.55 -12.75 -5.77
CA MET A 52 -2.83 -13.03 -4.36
C MET A 52 -1.59 -13.58 -3.65
N GLY A 53 -0.89 -14.53 -4.28
CA GLY A 53 0.37 -15.06 -3.78
C GLY A 53 1.43 -13.98 -3.63
N GLU A 54 1.63 -13.16 -4.67
CA GLU A 54 2.61 -12.07 -4.63
C GLU A 54 2.25 -11.03 -3.55
N SER A 55 0.96 -10.72 -3.37
CA SER A 55 0.47 -9.81 -2.32
C SER A 55 0.81 -10.33 -0.92
N LEU A 56 0.66 -11.63 -0.67
CA LEU A 56 1.04 -12.24 0.61
C LEU A 56 2.55 -12.13 0.83
N THR A 57 3.37 -12.35 -0.21
CA THR A 57 4.83 -12.21 -0.07
C THR A 57 5.24 -10.77 0.23
N LEU A 58 4.58 -9.78 -0.38
CA LEU A 58 4.79 -8.36 -0.11
C LEU A 58 4.48 -8.03 1.34
N VAL A 59 3.32 -8.45 1.86
CA VAL A 59 2.93 -8.25 3.26
C VAL A 59 3.92 -8.90 4.21
N ASN A 60 4.37 -10.12 3.94
CA ASN A 60 5.36 -10.78 4.78
C ASN A 60 6.72 -10.05 4.76
N LYS A 61 7.14 -9.53 3.59
CA LYS A 61 8.36 -8.72 3.47
C LYS A 61 8.21 -7.37 4.20
N THR A 62 7.05 -6.72 4.12
CA THR A 62 6.79 -5.43 4.78
C THR A 62 6.83 -5.57 6.30
N ILE A 63 6.16 -6.61 6.84
CA ILE A 63 6.17 -6.92 8.28
C ILE A 63 7.59 -7.20 8.76
N LYS A 64 8.36 -8.05 8.06
CA LYS A 64 9.77 -8.31 8.40
C LYS A 64 10.61 -7.05 8.41
N LYS A 65 10.45 -6.17 7.41
CA LYS A 65 11.16 -4.89 7.33
C LYS A 65 10.76 -3.95 8.47
N LEU A 66 9.48 -3.92 8.82
CA LEU A 66 8.96 -3.11 9.91
C LEU A 66 9.53 -3.59 11.26
N LEU A 67 9.45 -4.90 11.56
CA LEU A 67 10.01 -5.49 12.78
C LEU A 67 11.53 -5.31 12.87
N TYR A 68 12.27 -5.44 11.77
CA TYR A 68 13.71 -5.14 11.78
C TYR A 68 13.99 -3.67 12.10
N LYS A 69 13.18 -2.75 11.55
CA LYS A 69 13.27 -1.32 11.85
C LYS A 69 12.90 -1.01 13.30
N GLN A 70 12.02 -1.80 13.93
CA GLN A 70 11.61 -1.61 15.32
C GLN A 70 12.75 -1.75 16.33
N ASN A 71 13.79 -2.53 16.01
CA ASN A 71 14.99 -2.66 16.84
C ASN A 71 15.85 -1.38 16.86
N TYR A 72 15.62 -0.44 15.93
CA TYR A 72 16.20 0.89 15.94
C TYR A 72 15.17 1.86 16.52
N LYS A 73 15.35 2.21 17.81
CA LYS A 73 14.70 3.28 18.61
C LYS A 73 13.51 4.02 17.96
N ASN A 74 12.39 4.02 18.68
CA ASN A 74 11.17 4.85 18.50
C ASN A 74 10.08 4.30 17.57
N THR A 75 9.58 3.10 17.84
CA THR A 75 8.39 2.53 17.18
C THR A 75 7.09 3.09 17.70
N ASP A 76 7.07 3.49 18.97
CA ASP A 76 5.89 4.00 19.65
C ASP A 76 5.49 5.38 19.14
N LEU A 77 6.43 6.14 18.55
CA LEU A 77 6.16 7.48 18.03
C LEU A 77 5.50 7.42 16.66
N VAL A 78 6.01 6.62 15.70
CA VAL A 78 5.49 6.66 14.32
C VAL A 78 4.08 6.07 14.19
N ILE A 79 3.76 5.00 14.91
CA ILE A 79 2.42 4.37 14.83
C ILE A 79 1.39 5.17 15.64
N LYS A 80 1.77 5.75 16.79
CA LYS A 80 0.91 6.69 17.50
C LYS A 80 0.65 7.91 16.62
N ASP A 81 1.66 8.58 16.11
CA ASP A 81 1.46 9.86 15.41
C ASP A 81 0.64 9.76 14.11
N LEU A 82 0.65 8.59 13.43
CA LEU A 82 -0.11 8.38 12.19
C LEU A 82 -1.56 7.92 12.39
N PHE A 83 -1.84 7.03 13.35
CA PHE A 83 -3.18 6.48 13.58
C PHE A 83 -3.90 7.10 14.76
N LEU A 84 -3.13 7.60 15.72
CA LEU A 84 -3.57 8.50 16.75
C LEU A 84 -2.89 9.84 16.47
N LYS A 85 -3.46 10.65 15.58
CA LYS A 85 -3.72 12.02 16.03
C LYS A 85 -4.64 11.80 17.21
N LYS A 86 -4.06 11.48 18.37
CA LYS A 86 -4.78 11.32 19.61
C LYS A 86 -5.52 12.64 19.63
N SER A 87 -6.85 12.60 19.64
CA SER A 87 -7.64 13.75 20.05
C SER A 87 -7.23 13.97 21.51
N GLN A 88 -6.01 14.49 21.68
CA GLN A 88 -5.30 14.55 22.93
C GLN A 88 -5.69 15.82 23.65
N THR A 89 -6.34 16.73 22.94
CA THR A 89 -7.24 17.69 23.51
C THR A 89 -8.59 16.97 23.71
N GLN A 90 -8.85 16.52 24.94
CA GLN A 90 -10.21 16.70 25.43
C GLN A 90 -10.52 18.18 25.21
N TYR A 91 -11.65 18.51 24.57
CA TYR A 91 -12.05 19.91 24.41
C TYR A 91 -12.46 20.46 25.78
N SER A 92 -11.46 20.74 26.61
CA SER A 92 -11.62 21.20 27.99
C SER A 92 -11.71 22.71 28.07
N SER A 93 -11.09 23.42 27.12
CA SER A 93 -11.12 24.88 27.04
C SER A 93 -11.66 25.36 25.70
N MET A 94 -12.21 26.59 25.69
CA MET A 94 -12.69 27.24 24.48
C MET A 94 -11.56 27.47 23.45
N GLU A 95 -10.33 27.67 23.95
CA GLU A 95 -9.14 27.93 23.13
C GLU A 95 -8.68 26.70 22.35
N ASP A 96 -8.84 25.50 22.93
CA ASP A 96 -8.58 24.22 22.25
C ASP A 96 -9.52 24.03 21.05
N LEU A 97 -10.78 24.45 21.18
CA LEU A 97 -11.78 24.43 20.11
C LEU A 97 -11.43 25.43 18.99
N ILE A 98 -11.05 26.65 19.35
CA ILE A 98 -10.65 27.68 18.40
C ILE A 98 -9.45 27.21 17.56
N ASN A 99 -8.42 26.67 18.21
CA ASN A 99 -7.22 26.16 17.53
C ASN A 99 -7.51 24.95 16.61
N HIS A 100 -8.50 24.12 16.95
CA HIS A 100 -8.93 23.01 16.10
C HIS A 100 -9.59 23.46 14.79
N PHE A 101 -10.38 24.55 14.82
CA PHE A 101 -11.09 25.04 13.63
C PHE A 101 -10.25 25.92 12.71
N ILE A 102 -9.15 26.50 13.20
CA ILE A 102 -8.27 27.40 12.42
C ILE A 102 -7.20 26.64 11.62
N GLN A 103 -6.91 25.37 11.96
CA GLN A 103 -5.92 24.52 11.27
C GLN A 103 -6.48 23.86 10.01
#